data_AF-A0AAV3UBN7-F1
#
_entry.id   AF-A0AAV3UBN7-F1
#
_cell.length_a   1.000
_cell.length_b   1.000
_cell.length_c   1.000
_cell.angle_alpha   90.00
_cell.angle_beta   90.00
_cell.angle_gamma   90.00
#
_symmetry.space_group_name_H-M   'P 1'
#
loop_
_entity.id
_entity.type
_entity.pdbx_description
1 polymer ?
#
loop_
_entity_poly.entity_id
_entity_poly.type
_entity_poly.pdbx_seq_one_letter_code
_entity_poly.pdbx_strand_id
1 'polypeptide(L)'
;MCSVIIHQDMACPYLEYFDGTDNPDRMRFDEPRAFCTVIEEFVQPMRADICNDRYELHHERHCEIYRGHVEEAEHAAEENE
;
A
#
# COMPACT_ATOMS: atom_id res chain seq x y z
N MET A 1 0.09 -20.61 -25.37
CA MET A 1 -0.71 -19.39 -25.13
C MET A 1 -1.36 -19.47 -23.76
N CYS A 2 -0.55 -19.45 -22.71
CA CYS A 2 -0.97 -19.16 -21.35
C CYS A 2 0.03 -18.09 -20.92
N SER A 3 -0.29 -16.82 -21.22
CA SER A 3 0.42 -15.72 -20.59
C SER A 3 0.16 -15.89 -19.11
N VAL A 4 1.14 -16.44 -18.42
CA VAL A 4 1.29 -16.36 -16.97
C VAL A 4 1.49 -14.88 -16.72
N ILE A 5 0.39 -14.17 -16.50
CA ILE A 5 0.41 -12.78 -16.08
C ILE A 5 0.85 -12.83 -14.62
N ILE A 6 2.16 -12.66 -14.45
CA ILE A 6 2.81 -12.47 -13.17
C ILE A 6 2.35 -11.09 -12.64
N HIS A 7 1.17 -11.00 -12.03
CA HIS A 7 0.89 -9.94 -11.04
C HIS A 7 1.47 -10.42 -9.69
N GLN A 8 2.79 -10.63 -9.64
CA GLN A 8 3.49 -10.78 -8.37
C GLN A 8 3.55 -9.41 -7.71
N ASP A 9 2.48 -9.05 -7.04
CA ASP A 9 2.57 -8.65 -5.65
C ASP A 9 1.20 -8.87 -5.00
N MET A 10 1.12 -9.87 -4.13
CA MET A 10 -0.10 -10.14 -3.34
C MET A 10 -0.31 -9.05 -2.27
N ALA A 11 0.53 -8.02 -2.24
CA ALA A 11 0.45 -6.91 -1.31
C ALA A 11 1.03 -5.65 -1.95
N CYS A 12 0.38 -4.52 -1.67
CA CYS A 12 0.80 -3.20 -2.06
C CYS A 12 2.22 -2.91 -1.54
N PRO A 13 3.15 -2.44 -2.39
CA PRO A 13 4.53 -2.16 -2.00
C PRO A 13 4.66 -0.99 -1.01
N TYR A 14 3.60 -0.20 -0.85
CA TYR A 14 3.55 0.96 0.05
C TYR A 14 2.83 0.67 1.38
N LEU A 15 2.52 -0.60 1.67
CA LEU A 15 1.93 -1.02 2.94
C LEU A 15 3.02 -1.52 3.89
N GLU A 16 3.14 -0.86 5.03
CA GLU A 16 4.04 -1.26 6.11
C GLU A 16 3.28 -1.49 7.42
N TYR A 17 3.88 -2.22 8.35
CA TYR A 17 3.31 -2.52 9.67
C TYR A 17 4.22 -2.00 10.77
N PHE A 18 3.77 -0.98 11.48
CA PHE A 18 4.53 -0.32 12.54
C PHE A 18 4.06 -0.77 13.92
N ASP A 19 4.98 -1.23 14.77
CA ASP A 19 4.69 -1.65 16.15
C ASP A 19 4.77 -0.49 17.17
N GLY A 20 5.18 0.70 16.71
CA GLY A 20 5.29 1.92 17.52
C GLY A 20 6.64 2.06 18.24
N THR A 21 7.61 1.20 17.97
CA THR A 21 8.96 1.25 18.59
C THR A 21 9.88 2.29 17.97
N ASP A 22 9.51 2.89 16.83
CA ASP A 22 10.31 3.86 16.09
C ASP A 22 10.43 5.21 16.80
N ASN A 23 9.63 5.44 17.85
CA ASN A 23 9.72 6.62 18.70
C ASN A 23 9.67 6.22 20.18
N PRO A 24 10.71 6.52 20.99
CA PRO A 24 10.77 6.13 22.39
C PRO A 24 9.73 6.82 23.29
N ASP A 25 9.13 7.93 22.84
CA ASP A 25 8.06 8.63 23.56
C ASP A 25 6.66 8.10 23.23
N ARG A 26 6.53 7.20 22.24
CA ARG A 26 5.25 6.60 21.86
C ARG A 26 5.05 5.26 22.57
N MET A 27 3.81 5.01 22.99
CA MET A 27 3.43 3.72 23.55
C MET A 27 3.44 2.66 22.43
N ARG A 28 4.18 1.57 22.65
CA ARG A 28 4.18 0.40 21.76
C ARG A 28 2.75 -0.12 21.61
N PHE A 29 2.35 -0.47 20.39
CA PHE A 29 1.06 -1.09 20.14
C PHE A 29 1.07 -2.56 20.56
N ASP A 30 -0.09 -3.07 20.96
CA ASP A 30 -0.24 -4.49 21.27
C ASP A 30 -0.02 -5.37 20.02
N GLU A 31 -0.39 -4.85 18.84
CA GLU A 31 -0.18 -5.47 17.52
C GLU A 31 0.28 -4.40 16.52
N PRO A 32 1.19 -4.72 15.57
CA PRO A 32 1.60 -3.81 14.51
C PRO A 32 0.42 -3.24 13.73
N ARG A 33 0.44 -1.94 13.45
CA ARG A 33 -0.62 -1.23 12.73
C ARG A 33 -0.22 -0.96 11.30
N ALA A 34 -1.17 -1.18 10.39
CA ALA A 34 -1.01 -0.90 8.97
C ALA A 34 -0.82 0.60 8.72
N PHE A 35 0.23 0.94 7.97
CA PHE A 35 0.66 2.28 7.62
C PHE A 35 0.88 2.36 6.11
N CYS A 36 0.37 3.42 5.48
CA CYS A 36 0.58 3.67 4.06
C CYS A 36 1.67 4.74 3.90
N THR A 37 2.75 4.38 3.21
CA THR A 37 3.89 5.29 3.01
C THR A 37 3.64 6.37 1.95
N VAL A 38 2.62 6.21 1.09
CA VAL A 38 2.22 7.24 0.11
C VAL A 38 1.61 8.47 0.79
N ILE A 39 0.70 8.25 1.74
CA ILE A 39 0.02 9.34 2.48
C ILE A 39 0.61 9.55 3.87
N GLU A 40 1.64 8.78 4.23
CA GLU A 40 2.34 8.81 5.52
C GLU A 40 1.39 8.71 6.74
N GLU A 41 0.36 7.87 6.63
CA GLU A 41 -0.67 7.73 7.65
C GLU A 41 -1.04 6.27 7.94
N PHE A 42 -1.52 6.03 9.17
CA PHE A 42 -2.11 4.75 9.55
C PHE A 42 -3.45 4.53 8.84
N VAL A 43 -3.61 3.38 8.19
CA VAL A 43 -4.82 3.07 7.42
C VAL A 43 -5.81 2.23 8.23
N GLN A 44 -7.09 2.33 7.87
CA GLN A 44 -8.14 1.51 8.46
C GLN A 44 -7.97 0.02 8.08
N PRO A 45 -8.44 -0.92 8.92
CA PRO A 45 -8.35 -2.35 8.64
C PRO A 45 -8.90 -2.77 7.27
N MET A 46 -10.04 -2.20 6.84
CA MET A 46 -10.60 -2.50 5.51
C MET A 46 -9.67 -2.05 4.37
N ARG A 47 -8.96 -0.94 4.53
CA ARG A 47 -7.97 -0.49 3.55
C ARG A 47 -6.76 -1.42 3.56
N ALA A 48 -6.31 -1.84 4.75
CA ALA A 48 -5.24 -2.83 4.86
C ALA A 48 -5.62 -4.14 4.15
N ASP A 49 -6.88 -4.58 4.20
CA ASP A 49 -7.34 -5.77 3.48
C ASP A 49 -7.22 -5.62 1.96
N ILE A 50 -7.58 -4.45 1.41
CA ILE A 50 -7.39 -4.12 0.00
C ILE A 50 -5.88 -4.08 -0.34
N CYS A 51 -5.06 -3.46 0.50
CA CYS A 51 -3.63 -3.38 0.27
C CYS A 51 -2.92 -4.73 0.41
N ASN A 52 -3.52 -5.73 1.08
CA ASN A 52 -2.97 -7.09 1.20
C ASN A 52 -3.58 -8.07 0.19
N ASP A 53 -4.29 -7.57 -0.83
CA ASP A 53 -5.04 -8.36 -1.81
C ASP A 53 -5.93 -9.46 -1.20
N ARG A 54 -6.45 -9.21 0.01
CA ARG A 54 -7.31 -10.18 0.71
C ARG A 54 -8.70 -10.20 0.08
N TYR A 55 -9.32 -11.37 0.06
CA TYR A 55 -10.71 -11.52 -0.40
C TYR A 55 -10.95 -11.03 -1.85
N GLU A 56 -9.96 -11.22 -2.73
CA GLU A 56 -10.01 -10.78 -4.14
C GLU A 56 -10.03 -9.23 -4.30
N LEU A 57 -9.72 -8.50 -3.23
CA LEU A 57 -9.61 -7.05 -3.23
C LEU A 57 -8.21 -6.60 -3.61
N HIS A 58 -7.93 -6.46 -4.90
CA HIS A 58 -6.62 -6.01 -5.38
C HIS A 58 -6.32 -4.54 -5.13
N HIS A 59 -5.13 -4.24 -4.60
CA HIS A 59 -4.64 -2.88 -4.38
C HIS A 59 -4.60 -2.05 -5.67
N GLU A 60 -4.14 -2.64 -6.79
CA GLU A 60 -4.07 -1.97 -8.10
C GLU A 60 -5.43 -1.49 -8.61
N ARG A 61 -6.51 -2.18 -8.23
CA ARG A 61 -7.85 -1.92 -8.78
C ARG A 61 -8.75 -1.18 -7.79
N HIS A 62 -8.63 -1.50 -6.52
CA HIS A 62 -9.57 -1.08 -5.48
C HIS A 62 -8.99 -0.04 -4.50
N CYS A 63 -7.66 0.18 -4.47
CA CYS A 63 -7.07 1.23 -3.64
C CYS A 63 -6.92 2.53 -4.44
N GLU A 64 -7.72 3.54 -4.09
CA GLU A 64 -7.65 4.87 -4.71
C GLU A 64 -6.28 5.56 -4.51
N ILE A 65 -5.62 5.33 -3.36
CA ILE A 65 -4.32 5.96 -3.03
C ILE A 65 -3.21 5.39 -3.92
N TYR A 66 -3.16 4.05 -4.03
CA TYR A 66 -2.16 3.38 -4.88
C TYR A 66 -2.31 3.84 -6.33
N ARG A 67 -3.55 3.82 -6.84
CA ARG A 67 -3.83 4.22 -8.21
C ARG A 67 -3.45 5.67 -8.47
N GLY A 68 -3.84 6.58 -7.59
CA GLY A 68 -3.45 7.99 -7.71
C GLY A 68 -1.93 8.17 -7.74
N HIS A 69 -1.20 7.45 -6.87
CA HIS A 69 0.26 7.53 -6.83
C HIS A 69 0.94 7.00 -8.10
N VAL A 70 0.44 5.89 -8.67
CA VAL A 70 0.99 5.34 -9.92
C VAL A 70 0.65 6.25 -11.10
N GLU A 71 -0.59 6.73 -11.20
CA GLU A 71 -1.02 7.67 -12.23
C GLU A 71 -0.18 8.96 -12.17
N GLU A 72 0.04 9.53 -10.97
CA GLU A 72 0.93 10.69 -10.77
C GLU A 72 2.38 10.41 -11.16
N ALA A 73 2.91 9.24 -10.84
CA ALA A 73 4.28 8.85 -11.20
C ALA A 73 4.47 8.68 -12.71
N GLU A 74 3.46 8.15 -13.41
CA GLU A 74 3.45 8.03 -14.88
C GLU A 74 3.40 9.40 -15.54
N HIS A 75 2.51 10.30 -15.09
CA HIS A 75 2.43 11.67 -15.61
C HIS A 75 3.72 12.47 -15.39
N ALA A 76 4.35 12.31 -14.22
CA ALA A 76 5.64 12.95 -13.93
C ALA A 76 6.78 12.41 -14.82
N ALA A 77 6.71 11.16 -15.26
CA ALA A 77 7.69 10.58 -16.17
C ALA A 77 7.56 11.15 -17.59
N GLU A 78 6.35 11.42 -18.06
CA GLU A 78 6.08 11.99 -19.38
C GLU A 78 6.47 13.46 -19.51
N GLU A 79 6.36 14.26 -18.43
CA GLU A 79 6.73 15.69 -18.45
C GLU A 79 8.25 15.95 -18.50
N ASN A 80 9.08 14.93 -18.28
CA ASN A 80 10.54 15.07 -18.29
C ASN A 80 11.21 14.68 -19.63
N GLU A 81 10.45 14.51 -20.72
CA GLU A 81 10.95 14.21 -22.08
C GLU A 81 10.93 15.43 -23.02
#